data_AF-A0A970P6I9-F1
#
_entry.id   AF-A0A970P6I9-F1
#
_cell.length_a   1.000
_cell.length_b   1.000
_cell.length_c   1.000
_cell.angle_alpha   90.00
_cell.angle_beta   90.00
_cell.angle_gamma   90.00
#
_symmetry.space_group_name_H-M   'P 1'
#
loop_
_entity.id
_entity.type
_entity.pdbx_description
1 polymer ?
#
loop_
_entity_poly.entity_id
_entity_poly.type
_entity_poly.pdbx_seq_one_letter_code
_entity_poly.pdbx_strand_id
1 'polypeptide(L)'
;MRASPWGTLIVNLGGSFAIGVVYAVGVEAGGIGPRARLFLMTGLLGGLTTFSAFSMETSTLLLQGTGVYATVNLISNVLGGLLLFIAGLIIGRILL
;
A
#
# COMPACT_ATOMS: atom_id res chain seq x y z
N MET A 1 -1.03 -7.56 -23.49
CA MET A 1 -0.40 -6.41 -22.82
C MET A 1 0.52 -6.95 -21.74
N ARG A 2 1.84 -6.70 -21.79
CA ARG A 2 2.73 -7.04 -20.67
C ARG A 2 2.49 -6.02 -19.56
N ALA A 3 1.52 -6.27 -18.68
CA ALA A 3 1.38 -5.50 -17.45
C ALA A 3 2.62 -5.80 -16.60
N SER A 4 3.54 -4.84 -16.50
CA SER A 4 4.69 -4.97 -15.63
C SER A 4 4.24 -4.59 -14.21
N PRO A 5 4.43 -5.45 -13.21
CA PRO A 5 3.80 -5.30 -11.88
C PRO A 5 4.32 -4.11 -11.07
N TRP A 6 5.30 -3.37 -11.60
CA TRP A 6 5.91 -2.22 -10.95
C TRP A 6 4.92 -1.10 -10.65
N GLY A 7 3.94 -0.85 -11.54
CA GLY A 7 2.93 0.20 -11.30
C GLY A 7 2.12 -0.08 -10.05
N THR A 8 1.52 -1.27 -9.99
CA THR A 8 0.74 -1.77 -8.86
C THR A 8 1.57 -1.83 -7.57
N LEU A 9 2.81 -2.33 -7.66
CA LEU A 9 3.70 -2.40 -6.51
C LEU A 9 4.02 -1.01 -5.95
N ILE A 10 4.37 -0.04 -6.79
CA ILE A 10 4.72 1.32 -6.35
C ILE A 10 3.55 2.00 -5.66
N VAL A 11 2.34 1.94 -6.25
CA VAL A 11 1.17 2.59 -5.65
C VAL A 11 0.75 1.92 -4.34
N ASN A 12 0.83 0.59 -4.25
CA ASN A 12 0.53 -0.14 -3.02
C ASN A 12 1.53 0.18 -1.92
N LEU A 13 2.83 0.11 -2.21
CA LEU A 13 3.89 0.41 -1.25
C LEU A 13 3.87 1.87 -0.78
N GLY A 14 3.75 2.82 -1.72
CA GLY A 14 3.64 4.24 -1.41
C GLY A 14 2.38 4.56 -0.62
N GLY A 15 1.25 3.93 -0.96
CA GLY A 15 -0.01 4.07 -0.24
C GLY A 15 0.06 3.50 1.17
N SER A 16 0.68 2.33 1.37
CA SER A 16 0.89 1.75 2.70
C SER A 16 1.77 2.64 3.58
N PHE A 17 2.84 3.21 3.03
CA PHE A 17 3.66 4.18 3.76
C PHE A 17 2.84 5.42 4.17
N ALA A 18 2.17 6.04 3.20
CA ALA A 18 1.41 7.27 3.43
C ALA A 18 0.26 7.06 4.44
N ILE A 19 -0.45 5.93 4.39
CA ILE A 19 -1.55 5.66 5.33
C ILE A 19 -1.04 5.44 6.75
N GLY A 20 0.19 4.92 6.93
CA GLY A 20 0.87 4.84 8.23
C GLY A 20 1.13 6.22 8.84
N VAL A 21 1.66 7.16 8.04
CA VAL A 21 1.89 8.55 8.49
C VAL A 21 0.57 9.23 8.85
N VAL A 22 -0.44 9.13 7.97
CA VAL A 22 -1.76 9.73 8.19
C VAL A 22 -2.44 9.12 9.42
N TYR A 23 -2.25 7.83 9.68
CA TYR A 23 -2.76 7.19 10.89
C TYR A 23 -2.13 7.78 12.15
N ALA A 24 -0.80 7.90 12.22
CA ALA A 24 -0.10 8.49 13.36
C ALA A 24 -0.58 9.92 13.65
N VAL A 25 -0.50 10.80 12.65
CA VAL A 25 -0.81 12.23 12.81
C VAL A 25 -2.31 12.45 13.00
N GLY A 26 -3.12 11.75 12.22
CA GLY A 26 -4.56 12.01 12.15
C GLY A 26 -5.39 11.25 13.17
N VAL A 27 -4.99 10.02 13.51
CA VAL A 27 -5.77 9.15 14.42
C VAL A 27 -5.17 9.12 15.81
N GLU A 28 -3.86 8.86 15.94
CA GLU A 28 -3.23 8.76 17.27
C GLU A 28 -3.11 10.14 17.93
N ALA A 29 -2.64 11.15 17.21
CA ALA A 29 -2.51 12.52 17.75
C ALA A 29 -3.76 13.39 17.59
N GLY A 30 -4.79 12.91 16.86
CA GLY A 30 -6.01 13.68 16.62
C GLY A 30 -5.81 14.94 15.77
N GLY A 31 -4.74 15.02 14.98
CA GLY A 31 -4.36 16.20 14.21
C GLY A 31 -5.28 16.53 13.02
N ILE A 32 -6.18 15.62 12.63
CA ILE A 32 -7.16 15.85 11.55
C ILE A 32 -8.56 15.40 11.96
N GLY A 33 -9.58 16.15 11.51
CA GLY A 33 -10.98 15.83 11.81
C GLY A 33 -11.50 14.56 11.08
N PRO A 34 -12.63 13.99 11.53
CA PRO A 34 -13.17 12.72 11.01
C PRO A 34 -13.43 12.71 9.50
N ARG A 35 -13.89 13.84 8.93
CA ARG A 35 -14.15 13.97 7.49
C ARG A 35 -12.87 13.92 6.67
N ALA A 36 -11.82 14.62 7.13
CA ALA A 36 -10.52 14.60 6.48
C ALA A 36 -9.89 13.20 6.56
N ARG A 37 -10.04 12.51 7.70
CA ARG A 37 -9.61 11.11 7.84
C ARG A 37 -10.26 10.20 6.80
N LEU A 38 -11.59 10.28 6.65
CA LEU A 38 -12.33 9.47 5.69
C LEU A 38 -11.88 9.76 4.25
N PHE A 39 -11.75 11.04 3.90
CA PHE A 39 -11.30 11.45 2.57
C PHE A 39 -9.88 10.96 2.26
N LEU A 40 -8.93 11.14 3.18
CA LEU A 40 -7.52 10.77 2.95
C LEU A 40 -7.31 9.26 2.99
N MET A 41 -7.80 8.57 4.04
CA MET A 41 -7.52 7.15 4.23
C MET A 41 -8.38 6.28 3.32
N THR A 42 -9.70 6.49 3.32
CA THR A 42 -10.63 5.64 2.57
C THR A 42 -10.77 6.10 1.12
N GLY A 43 -10.81 7.42 0.88
CA GLY A 43 -10.95 7.98 -0.47
C GLY A 43 -9.64 7.95 -1.26
N LEU A 44 -8.71 8.83 -0.92
CA LEU A 44 -7.49 9.05 -1.69
C LEU A 44 -6.54 7.85 -1.64
N LEU A 45 -6.13 7.43 -0.45
CA LEU A 45 -5.18 6.31 -0.30
C LEU A 45 -5.84 4.97 -0.63
N GLY A 46 -7.11 4.79 -0.24
CA GLY A 46 -7.92 3.64 -0.65
C GLY A 46 -8.07 3.54 -2.17
N GLY A 47 -8.28 4.66 -2.87
CA GLY A 47 -8.36 4.70 -4.34
C GLY A 47 -7.03 4.62 -5.07
N LEU A 48 -5.93 5.04 -4.44
CA LEU A 48 -4.56 4.92 -4.98
C LEU A 48 -4.09 3.45 -4.99
N THR A 49 -4.34 2.73 -3.90
CA THR A 49 -3.92 1.32 -3.75
C THR A 49 -4.92 0.36 -4.38
N THR A 50 -4.47 -0.83 -4.75
CA THR A 50 -5.32 -1.84 -5.39
C THR A 50 -4.89 -3.27 -5.09
N PHE A 51 -5.77 -4.01 -4.41
CA PHE A 51 -5.61 -5.46 -4.19
C PHE A 51 -6.05 -6.29 -5.42
N SER A 52 -7.01 -5.80 -6.19
CA SER A 52 -7.57 -6.51 -7.34
C SER A 52 -6.56 -6.59 -8.50
N ALA A 53 -5.87 -5.49 -8.81
CA ALA A 53 -4.82 -5.50 -9.84
C ALA A 53 -3.64 -6.39 -9.42
N PHE A 54 -3.19 -6.28 -8.16
CA PHE A 54 -2.18 -7.15 -7.57
C PHE A 54 -2.52 -8.65 -7.72
N SER A 55 -3.76 -9.02 -7.40
CA SER A 55 -4.23 -10.41 -7.49
C SER A 55 -4.25 -10.92 -8.92
N MET A 56 -4.70 -10.07 -9.86
CA MET A 56 -4.75 -10.39 -11.30
C MET A 56 -3.35 -10.58 -11.88
N GLU A 57 -2.42 -9.67 -11.57
CA GLU A 57 -1.02 -9.75 -12.01
C GLU A 57 -0.31 -10.98 -11.46
N THR A 58 -0.47 -11.25 -10.16
CA THR A 58 0.13 -12.43 -9.50
C THR A 58 -0.43 -13.73 -10.09
N SER A 59 -1.74 -13.81 -10.29
CA SER A 59 -2.39 -14.97 -10.93
C SER A 59 -1.91 -15.16 -12.37
N THR A 60 -1.74 -14.07 -13.11
CA THR A 60 -1.21 -14.10 -14.48
C THR A 60 0.21 -14.66 -14.52
N LEU A 61 1.08 -14.23 -13.61
CA LEU A 61 2.46 -14.74 -13.50
C LEU A 61 2.50 -16.23 -13.14
N LEU A 62 1.58 -16.71 -12.29
CA LEU A 62 1.45 -18.13 -11.97
C LEU A 62 1.03 -18.95 -13.20
N LEU A 63 0.00 -18.49 -13.92
CA LEU A 63 -0.51 -19.17 -15.12
C LEU A 63 0.50 -19.19 -16.28
N GLN A 64 1.40 -18.22 -16.35
CA GLN A 64 2.49 -18.17 -17.32
C GLN A 64 3.66 -19.10 -16.99
N GLY A 65 3.60 -19.85 -15.88
CA GLY A 65 4.70 -20.72 -15.42
C GLY A 65 5.85 -19.97 -14.74
N THR A 66 5.73 -18.65 -14.58
CA THR A 66 6.74 -17.77 -13.97
C THR A 66 6.56 -17.65 -12.45
N GLY A 67 6.56 -18.80 -11.75
CA GLY A 67 6.26 -18.88 -10.32
C GLY A 67 7.16 -18.01 -9.43
N VAL A 68 8.45 -17.89 -9.77
CA VAL A 68 9.39 -17.02 -9.02
C VAL A 68 8.93 -15.57 -9.01
N TYR A 69 8.54 -15.02 -10.17
CA TYR A 69 8.08 -13.64 -10.29
C TYR A 69 6.75 -13.42 -9.58
N ALA A 70 5.85 -14.40 -9.62
CA ALA A 70 4.60 -14.35 -8.85
C ALA A 70 4.87 -14.28 -7.34
N THR A 71 5.76 -15.14 -6.84
CA THR A 71 6.15 -15.16 -5.43
C THR A 71 6.80 -13.85 -5.01
N VAL A 72 7.71 -13.30 -5.82
CA VAL A 72 8.30 -11.97 -5.55
C VAL A 72 7.21 -10.90 -5.49
N ASN A 73 6.29 -10.85 -6.45
CA ASN A 73 5.23 -9.84 -6.45
C ASN A 73 4.32 -9.94 -5.21
N LEU A 74 3.95 -11.16 -4.82
CA LEU A 74 3.16 -11.45 -3.62
C LEU A 74 3.86 -11.01 -2.35
N ILE A 75 5.11 -11.43 -2.17
CA ILE A 75 5.89 -11.10 -0.97
C ILE A 75 6.15 -9.60 -0.91
N SER A 76 6.52 -8.97 -2.01
CA SER A 76 6.79 -7.52 -2.05
C SER A 76 5.54 -6.70 -1.71
N ASN A 77 4.36 -7.05 -2.23
CA ASN A 77 3.13 -6.34 -1.88
C ASN A 77 2.74 -6.56 -0.41
N VAL A 78 2.74 -7.81 0.07
CA VAL A 78 2.26 -8.13 1.43
C VAL A 78 3.25 -7.69 2.50
N LEU A 79 4.49 -8.19 2.46
CA LEU A 79 5.50 -7.86 3.46
C LEU A 79 6.00 -6.43 3.29
N GLY A 80 6.27 -6.01 2.05
CA GLY A 80 6.72 -4.64 1.79
C GLY A 80 5.67 -3.60 2.20
N GLY A 81 4.39 -3.85 1.90
CA GLY A 81 3.29 -2.98 2.32
C GLY A 81 3.20 -2.87 3.84
N LEU A 82 3.25 -4.00 4.56
CA LEU A 82 3.24 -4.01 6.02
C LEU A 82 4.44 -3.25 6.62
N LEU A 83 5.65 -3.51 6.12
CA LEU A 83 6.86 -2.85 6.61
C LEU A 83 6.82 -1.34 6.36
N LEU A 84 6.34 -0.91 5.19
CA LEU A 84 6.22 0.50 4.87
C LEU A 84 5.12 1.20 5.67
N PHE A 85 4.01 0.52 5.95
CA PHE A 85 3.01 1.03 6.89
C PHE A 85 3.62 1.28 8.27
N ILE A 86 4.37 0.31 8.81
CA ILE A 86 5.06 0.47 10.10
C ILE A 86 6.08 1.60 10.05
N ALA A 87 6.86 1.70 8.98
CA ALA A 87 7.82 2.79 8.80
C ALA A 87 7.12 4.16 8.77
N GLY A 88 6.00 4.27 8.03
CA GLY A 88 5.19 5.48 7.97
C GLY A 88 4.59 5.83 9.33
N LEU A 89 4.11 4.85 10.09
CA LEU A 89 3.62 5.02 11.45
C LEU A 89 4.71 5.58 12.38
N ILE A 90 5.91 4.98 12.38
CA ILE A 90 7.05 5.42 13.20
C ILE A 90 7.46 6.84 12.83
N ILE A 91 7.59 7.14 11.53
CA ILE A 91 7.93 8.49 11.06
C ILE A 91 6.85 9.50 11.46
N GLY A 92 5.58 9.15 11.26
CA GLY A 92 4.47 10.01 11.66
C GLY A 92 4.49 10.32 13.16
N ARG A 93 4.88 9.37 14.01
CA ARG A 93 5.07 9.59 15.46
C ARG A 93 6.26 10.48 15.79
N ILE A 94 7.35 10.42 15.01
CA ILE A 94 8.52 11.29 15.20
C ILE A 94 8.23 12.74 14.82
N LEU A 95 7.29 12.96 13.89
CA LEU A 95 6.89 14.30 13.44
C LEU A 95 5.93 15.02 14.40
N LEU A 96 5.42 14.32 15.41
CA LEU A 96 4.51 14.83 16.44
C LEU A 96 5.29 15.29 17.67
#